data_AF-A0A0A1T8A4-F1
#
_entry.id   AF-A0A0A1T8A4-F1
#
_cell.length_a   1.000
_cell.length_b   1.000
_cell.length_c   1.000
_cell.angle_alpha   90.00
_cell.angle_beta   90.00
_cell.angle_gamma   90.00
#
_symmetry.space_group_name_H-M   'P 1'
#
loop_
_entity.id
_entity.type
_entity.pdbx_description
1 polymer ?
#
loop_
_entity_poly.entity_id
_entity_poly.type
_entity_poly.pdbx_seq_one_letter_code
_entity_poly.pdbx_strand_id
1 'polypeptide(L)'
;MVLLRKPQEIFIDTQSTMQSPLTSSPASPAQVFTPLSSRSSSIDEVDLDPLPFTSAVIIGAGNFGAGTALSLARQGIEVTLVDTAQFPSPRAASHDINKIVRDDYPDLLYMRMMAKAMPQWRNSELFKQWYHETGVLRADPSDFPQKSIEAYKKMGIENDSEMLPVEEVRRRWNGIFATANFDGVDEVLYNPTVGIAEADKALAAVVQAGIDVGVNYVVGSMDKLIFGAHGQCTGVSLEDGTALMADKVLLATGARTGMLLAQSAPDNKDLHIGNRMIATGAISFYAKLTPELHKKYSQIPVLKNCLKQVKGESMSVLPDGTIKFNCDMCFTNNLEFAPTGEVLSQPPSDPKYNTWTGPDFVQFFKERAAKTFKGLYGDVVADIPIEKYRICWDASTPTHDFLITEHPHCDGLYVATGGSFHGWKFLPVIGDYISSMMQGKLDQEYVDRWAWDKRGGDGHSANPTYNIVGDLQDWI
;
A
#
# COMPACT_ATOMS: atom_id res chain seq x y z
N MET A 1 45.43 18.96 -1.22
CA MET A 1 45.91 19.57 0.04
C MET A 1 45.11 20.86 0.25
N VAL A 2 44.15 20.87 1.18
CA VAL A 2 43.31 22.02 1.51
C VAL A 2 43.31 22.18 3.03
N LEU A 3 43.49 23.40 3.54
CA LEU A 3 43.73 23.65 4.96
C LEU A 3 42.46 24.06 5.70
N LEU A 4 42.25 23.44 6.86
CA LEU A 4 41.21 23.78 7.82
C LEU A 4 41.53 25.10 8.54
N ARG A 5 40.49 25.89 8.86
CA ARG A 5 40.52 26.88 9.96
C ARG A 5 39.20 26.82 10.74
N LYS A 6 39.31 26.98 12.06
CA LYS A 6 38.17 27.01 13.01
C LYS A 6 37.66 28.45 13.20
N PRO A 7 36.39 28.66 13.60
CA PRO A 7 35.92 29.95 14.13
C PRO A 7 36.50 30.22 15.54
N GLN A 8 36.35 31.45 16.02
CA GLN A 8 36.76 31.91 17.35
C GLN A 8 35.56 32.10 18.29
N GLU A 9 35.80 31.98 19.59
CA GLU A 9 34.85 32.28 20.66
C GLU A 9 34.87 33.78 21.02
N ILE A 10 33.80 34.27 21.66
CA ILE A 10 33.74 35.60 22.30
C ILE A 10 33.16 35.43 23.70
N PHE A 11 33.92 35.85 24.72
CA PHE A 11 33.48 35.99 26.10
C PHE A 11 33.10 37.44 26.40
N ILE A 12 31.99 37.67 27.11
CA ILE A 12 31.79 38.86 27.95
C ILE A 12 31.11 38.42 29.25
N ASP A 13 31.67 38.83 30.39
CA ASP A 13 31.08 38.77 31.73
C ASP A 13 31.30 40.12 32.42
N THR A 14 30.37 40.56 33.26
CA THR A 14 30.63 41.52 34.36
C THR A 14 29.39 41.67 35.26
N GLN A 15 29.61 41.56 36.58
CA GLN A 15 28.59 41.80 37.63
C GLN A 15 28.68 43.23 38.21
N SER A 16 27.61 43.73 38.83
CA SER A 16 27.72 44.51 40.07
C SER A 16 26.42 44.58 40.89
N THR A 17 26.59 44.60 42.21
CA THR A 17 25.64 44.85 43.32
C THR A 17 24.99 46.26 43.30
N MET A 18 24.02 46.68 44.13
CA MET A 18 23.42 46.23 45.43
C MET A 18 21.93 46.75 45.49
N GLN A 19 21.09 46.87 46.54
CA GLN A 19 21.13 46.78 48.02
C GLN A 19 19.70 46.46 48.58
N SER A 20 19.41 46.74 49.86
CA SER A 20 18.09 46.61 50.52
C SER A 20 17.80 47.80 51.47
N PRO A 21 16.56 47.98 52.00
CA PRO A 21 16.31 47.62 53.41
C PRO A 21 14.86 47.15 53.75
N LEU A 22 14.57 46.90 55.04
CA LEU A 22 13.33 46.35 55.62
C LEU A 22 12.53 47.37 56.48
N THR A 23 11.20 47.23 56.53
CA THR A 23 10.29 47.73 57.61
C THR A 23 9.04 46.81 57.74
N SER A 24 8.17 46.99 58.75
CA SER A 24 7.40 45.87 59.36
C SER A 24 5.94 46.12 59.80
N SER A 25 5.13 45.04 59.78
CA SER A 25 3.91 44.77 60.63
C SER A 25 2.61 45.56 60.33
N PRO A 26 1.42 45.13 60.83
CA PRO A 26 1.08 43.99 61.72
C PRO A 26 0.10 42.95 61.09
N ALA A 27 -0.49 42.05 61.91
CA ALA A 27 -1.21 40.83 61.47
C ALA A 27 -2.68 40.72 61.96
N SER A 28 -3.41 39.73 61.43
CA SER A 28 -4.73 39.26 61.91
C SER A 28 -4.98 37.79 61.49
N PRO A 29 -5.96 37.08 62.10
CA PRO A 29 -5.67 35.79 62.71
C PRO A 29 -5.94 34.53 61.86
N ALA A 30 -5.42 33.40 62.35
CA ALA A 30 -5.45 32.09 61.70
C ALA A 30 -6.83 31.40 61.73
N GLN A 31 -7.02 30.49 60.77
CA GLN A 31 -7.94 29.36 60.91
C GLN A 31 -7.14 28.05 60.89
N VAL A 32 -7.63 27.05 61.61
CA VAL A 32 -6.93 25.78 61.86
C VAL A 32 -7.15 24.80 60.70
N PHE A 33 -6.06 24.24 60.17
CA PHE A 33 -6.11 23.04 59.33
C PHE A 33 -5.26 21.93 59.95
N THR A 34 -5.89 20.78 60.19
CA THR A 34 -5.23 19.55 60.62
C THR A 34 -4.49 18.90 59.44
N PRO A 35 -3.29 18.33 59.64
CA PRO A 35 -2.58 17.64 58.57
C PRO A 35 -3.27 16.31 58.26
N LEU A 36 -3.72 16.13 57.01
CA LEU A 36 -4.11 14.83 56.48
C LEU A 36 -2.87 13.97 56.22
N SER A 37 -2.95 12.69 56.59
CA SER A 37 -1.83 11.75 56.42
C SER A 37 -1.56 11.44 54.96
N SER A 38 -0.28 11.20 54.65
CA SER A 38 0.18 10.74 53.34
C SER A 38 -0.52 9.45 52.93
N ARG A 39 -1.27 9.49 51.82
CA ARG A 39 -1.56 8.28 51.04
C ARG A 39 -0.50 8.14 49.95
N SER A 40 0.21 7.02 49.97
CA SER A 40 0.92 6.53 48.79
C SER A 40 -0.11 6.17 47.73
N SER A 41 -0.11 6.87 46.60
CA SER A 41 -0.74 6.36 45.38
C SER A 41 0.13 5.22 44.87
N SER A 42 -0.32 3.98 45.05
CA SER A 42 0.06 2.91 44.14
C SER A 42 -0.24 3.39 42.73
N ILE A 43 0.71 3.19 41.81
CA ILE A 43 0.37 3.20 40.39
C ILE A 43 -0.36 1.88 40.20
N ASP A 44 -1.65 1.94 39.90
CA ASP A 44 -2.40 0.74 39.55
C ASP A 44 -1.78 0.17 38.27
N GLU A 45 -1.28 -1.07 38.34
CA GLU A 45 -0.76 -1.75 37.17
C GLU A 45 -1.91 -1.89 36.17
N VAL A 46 -1.75 -1.30 34.98
CA VAL A 46 -2.70 -1.50 33.89
C VAL A 46 -2.57 -2.95 33.48
N ASP A 47 -3.56 -3.75 33.88
CA ASP A 47 -3.64 -5.18 33.60
C ASP A 47 -3.84 -5.37 32.09
N LEU A 48 -2.72 -5.39 31.35
CA LEU A 48 -2.69 -5.58 29.91
C LEU A 48 -3.03 -7.05 29.64
N ASP A 49 -4.19 -7.29 29.03
CA ASP A 49 -4.59 -8.61 28.53
C ASP A 49 -3.38 -9.30 27.87
N PRO A 50 -2.98 -10.50 28.35
CA PRO A 50 -1.75 -11.13 27.88
C PRO A 50 -1.82 -11.35 26.37
N LEU A 51 -0.73 -10.98 25.67
CA LEU A 51 -0.65 -11.09 24.22
C LEU A 51 -0.96 -12.54 23.80
N PRO A 52 -1.85 -12.77 22.81
CA PRO A 52 -2.30 -14.13 22.44
C PRO A 52 -1.20 -14.97 21.75
N PHE A 53 -0.04 -14.36 21.49
CA PHE A 53 1.21 -14.97 21.05
C PHE A 53 2.35 -13.98 21.34
N THR A 54 3.59 -14.48 21.39
CA THR A 54 4.78 -13.67 21.71
C THR A 54 5.69 -13.40 20.52
N SER A 55 5.64 -14.25 19.49
CA SER A 55 6.51 -14.20 18.32
C SER A 55 5.75 -14.39 17.01
N ALA A 56 6.22 -13.76 15.93
CA ALA A 56 5.67 -13.90 14.59
C ALA A 56 6.74 -13.89 13.48
N VAL A 57 6.61 -14.81 12.52
CA VAL A 57 7.31 -14.74 11.23
C VAL A 57 6.36 -14.18 10.17
N ILE A 58 6.77 -13.10 9.50
CA ILE A 58 6.02 -12.46 8.43
C ILE A 58 6.78 -12.65 7.12
N ILE A 59 6.14 -13.29 6.14
CA ILE A 59 6.75 -13.70 4.89
C ILE A 59 6.32 -12.73 3.77
N GLY A 60 7.24 -11.90 3.30
CA GLY A 60 7.06 -10.86 2.30
C GLY A 60 7.07 -9.45 2.89
N ALA A 61 8.09 -8.66 2.58
CA ALA A 61 8.24 -7.25 2.98
C ALA A 61 7.50 -6.27 2.06
N GLY A 62 6.41 -6.74 1.43
CA GLY A 62 5.49 -5.92 0.67
C GLY A 62 4.53 -5.12 1.56
N ASN A 63 3.60 -4.41 0.93
CA ASN A 63 2.63 -3.51 1.56
C ASN A 63 1.99 -4.04 2.87
N PHE A 64 1.46 -5.28 2.84
CA PHE A 64 0.75 -5.87 3.97
C PHE A 64 1.71 -6.36 5.06
N GLY A 65 2.81 -7.03 4.69
CA GLY A 65 3.77 -7.57 5.64
C GLY A 65 4.56 -6.48 6.37
N ALA A 66 5.02 -5.44 5.65
CA ALA A 66 5.73 -4.30 6.23
C ALA A 66 4.86 -3.54 7.25
N GLY A 67 3.61 -3.25 6.90
CA GLY A 67 2.66 -2.61 7.83
C GLY A 67 2.36 -3.49 9.04
N THR A 68 2.17 -4.79 8.85
CA THR A 68 1.87 -5.72 9.96
C THR A 68 3.08 -5.89 10.89
N ALA A 69 4.30 -5.93 10.36
CA ALA A 69 5.52 -6.01 11.15
C ALA A 69 5.68 -4.81 12.08
N LEU A 70 5.48 -3.60 11.54
CA LEU A 70 5.49 -2.35 12.32
C LEU A 70 4.37 -2.32 13.38
N SER A 71 3.18 -2.82 13.05
CA SER A 71 2.04 -2.86 13.97
C SER A 71 2.28 -3.84 15.14
N LEU A 72 2.72 -5.07 14.86
CA LEU A 72 2.98 -6.09 15.88
C LEU A 72 4.20 -5.74 16.77
N ALA A 73 5.30 -5.27 16.19
CA ALA A 73 6.49 -4.91 16.97
C ALA A 73 6.22 -3.73 17.94
N ARG A 74 5.38 -2.76 17.54
CA ARG A 74 4.90 -1.68 18.43
C ARG A 74 4.04 -2.17 19.60
N GLN A 75 3.52 -3.39 19.54
CA GLN A 75 2.77 -4.04 20.62
C GLN A 75 3.66 -4.95 21.49
N GLY A 76 4.99 -4.97 21.25
CA GLY A 76 5.95 -5.76 22.02
C GLY A 76 6.11 -7.22 21.58
N ILE A 77 5.55 -7.59 20.43
CA ILE A 77 5.68 -8.94 19.84
C ILE A 77 7.02 -9.04 19.11
N GLU A 78 7.74 -10.15 19.28
CA GLU A 78 8.97 -10.43 18.53
C GLU A 78 8.63 -10.74 17.07
N VAL A 79 9.11 -9.91 16.13
CA VAL A 79 8.80 -10.06 14.70
C VAL A 79 10.05 -10.31 13.88
N THR A 80 10.07 -11.41 13.14
CA THR A 80 10.97 -11.61 12.00
C THR A 80 10.23 -11.34 10.69
N LEU A 81 10.67 -10.35 9.92
CA LEU A 81 10.15 -10.02 8.60
C LEU A 81 11.14 -10.50 7.54
N VAL A 82 10.72 -11.42 6.67
CA VAL A 82 11.61 -12.05 5.66
C VAL A 82 11.15 -11.77 4.23
N ASP A 83 12.06 -11.35 3.35
CA ASP A 83 11.83 -11.22 1.90
C ASP A 83 13.01 -11.78 1.09
N THR A 84 12.76 -12.03 -0.18
CA THR A 84 13.73 -12.49 -1.18
C THR A 84 14.80 -11.47 -1.59
N ALA A 85 14.73 -10.24 -1.09
CA ALA A 85 15.62 -9.13 -1.44
C ALA A 85 15.67 -8.10 -0.31
N GLN A 86 16.67 -7.22 -0.34
CA GLN A 86 16.69 -6.02 0.53
C GLN A 86 15.46 -5.14 0.25
N PHE A 87 14.88 -4.54 1.30
CA PHE A 87 13.75 -3.63 1.14
C PHE A 87 14.15 -2.28 0.49
N PRO A 88 13.25 -1.65 -0.29
CA PRO A 88 12.01 -2.20 -0.82
C PRO A 88 12.29 -3.19 -1.97
N SER A 89 11.63 -4.34 -1.98
CA SER A 89 11.89 -5.42 -2.96
C SER A 89 11.46 -5.01 -4.39
N PRO A 90 12.37 -4.92 -5.40
CA PRO A 90 12.05 -4.41 -6.75
C PRO A 90 11.00 -5.23 -7.52
N ARG A 91 10.72 -6.46 -7.08
CA ARG A 91 9.71 -7.36 -7.66
C ARG A 91 8.32 -7.19 -7.06
N ALA A 92 8.19 -6.47 -5.94
CA ALA A 92 6.91 -6.26 -5.26
C ALA A 92 6.04 -5.22 -5.99
N ALA A 93 4.73 -5.46 -6.06
CA ALA A 93 3.76 -4.50 -6.57
C ALA A 93 3.78 -3.14 -5.83
N SER A 94 4.23 -3.16 -4.57
CA SER A 94 4.37 -2.00 -3.68
C SER A 94 5.67 -1.21 -3.85
N HIS A 95 6.65 -1.72 -4.59
CA HIS A 95 7.82 -0.97 -5.04
C HIS A 95 7.48 -0.28 -6.37
N ASP A 96 7.25 1.03 -6.36
CA ASP A 96 6.86 1.83 -7.53
C ASP A 96 7.19 3.30 -7.24
N ILE A 97 7.54 4.11 -8.25
CA ILE A 97 7.91 5.53 -8.01
C ILE A 97 6.75 6.36 -7.48
N ASN A 98 5.52 5.90 -7.69
CA ASN A 98 4.29 6.47 -7.14
C ASN A 98 3.12 5.47 -7.18
N LYS A 99 2.07 5.71 -6.40
CA LYS A 99 0.74 5.05 -6.53
C LYS A 99 -0.36 6.06 -6.22
N ILE A 100 -1.57 5.83 -6.73
CA ILE A 100 -2.73 6.69 -6.46
C ILE A 100 -3.24 6.46 -5.03
N VAL A 101 -3.24 7.52 -4.24
CA VAL A 101 -3.86 7.59 -2.91
C VAL A 101 -5.16 8.38 -3.06
N ARG A 102 -6.28 7.65 -3.00
CA ARG A 102 -7.64 8.15 -3.25
C ARG A 102 -8.67 7.45 -2.36
N ASP A 103 -9.65 8.18 -1.86
CA ASP A 103 -10.66 7.75 -0.88
C ASP A 103 -12.05 7.43 -1.47
N ASP A 104 -12.25 7.62 -2.79
CA ASP A 104 -13.48 7.33 -3.51
C ASP A 104 -13.82 5.82 -3.55
N TYR A 105 -14.83 5.42 -2.78
CA TYR A 105 -15.36 4.05 -2.77
C TYR A 105 -16.89 4.03 -2.62
N PRO A 106 -17.63 3.42 -3.57
CA PRO A 106 -19.03 3.03 -3.38
C PRO A 106 -19.23 2.06 -2.19
N ASP A 107 -18.20 1.27 -1.89
CA ASP A 107 -18.16 0.36 -0.75
C ASP A 107 -17.78 1.09 0.53
N LEU A 108 -18.66 1.02 1.53
CA LEU A 108 -18.51 1.76 2.79
C LEU A 108 -17.43 1.17 3.71
N LEU A 109 -17.06 -0.10 3.57
CA LEU A 109 -16.01 -0.75 4.35
C LEU A 109 -14.64 -0.20 3.94
N TYR A 110 -14.35 -0.10 2.63
CA TYR A 110 -13.12 0.53 2.15
C TYR A 110 -13.11 2.04 2.30
N MET A 111 -14.26 2.72 2.19
CA MET A 111 -14.33 4.14 2.54
C MET A 111 -14.01 4.38 4.03
N ARG A 112 -14.52 3.53 4.94
CA ARG A 112 -14.20 3.58 6.38
C ARG A 112 -12.70 3.39 6.64
N MET A 113 -12.04 2.49 5.90
CA MET A 113 -10.59 2.32 5.97
C MET A 113 -9.83 3.54 5.44
N MET A 114 -10.27 4.13 4.32
CA MET A 114 -9.62 5.34 3.77
C MET A 114 -9.81 6.56 4.67
N ALA A 115 -10.96 6.70 5.34
CA ALA A 115 -11.17 7.74 6.34
C ALA A 115 -10.17 7.67 7.52
N LYS A 116 -9.66 6.47 7.85
CA LYS A 116 -8.52 6.30 8.80
C LYS A 116 -7.16 6.57 8.14
N ALA A 117 -6.98 6.21 6.86
CA ALA A 117 -5.70 6.31 6.17
C ALA A 117 -5.34 7.73 5.69
N MET A 118 -6.30 8.52 5.20
CA MET A 118 -6.03 9.87 4.66
C MET A 118 -5.45 10.85 5.71
N PRO A 119 -5.92 10.87 6.97
CA PRO A 119 -5.27 11.65 8.03
C PRO A 119 -3.81 11.25 8.28
N GLN A 120 -3.46 9.96 8.14
CA GLN A 120 -2.08 9.48 8.26
C GLN A 120 -1.24 9.94 7.07
N TRP A 121 -1.73 9.78 5.83
CA TRP A 121 -1.06 10.27 4.62
C TRP A 121 -0.78 11.77 4.66
N ARG A 122 -1.73 12.58 5.16
CA ARG A 122 -1.59 14.05 5.25
C ARG A 122 -0.67 14.51 6.38
N ASN A 123 -0.76 13.90 7.57
CA ASN A 123 -0.22 14.52 8.80
C ASN A 123 0.88 13.71 9.52
N SER A 124 1.02 12.41 9.25
CA SER A 124 1.97 11.55 9.96
C SER A 124 3.40 11.80 9.47
N GLU A 125 4.37 11.97 10.38
CA GLU A 125 5.79 12.15 10.05
C GLU A 125 6.33 11.04 9.12
N LEU A 126 5.80 9.82 9.26
CA LEU A 126 6.19 8.65 8.46
C LEU A 126 5.75 8.73 7.00
N PHE A 127 4.68 9.48 6.70
CA PHE A 127 3.97 9.44 5.41
C PHE A 127 3.86 10.78 4.69
N LYS A 128 3.71 11.90 5.42
CA LYS A 128 3.40 13.23 4.85
C LYS A 128 4.42 13.73 3.84
N GLN A 129 5.70 13.38 4.01
CA GLN A 129 6.78 13.78 3.10
C GLN A 129 6.77 13.01 1.77
N TRP A 130 6.03 11.90 1.69
CA TRP A 130 5.90 11.06 0.50
C TRP A 130 4.57 11.27 -0.22
N TYR A 131 3.61 11.99 0.36
CA TYR A 131 2.25 12.17 -0.17
C TYR A 131 2.07 13.55 -0.79
N HIS A 132 1.40 13.59 -1.94
CA HIS A 132 1.23 14.76 -2.78
C HIS A 132 -0.23 14.89 -3.22
N GLU A 133 -0.93 15.92 -2.72
CA GLU A 133 -2.32 16.25 -3.09
C GLU A 133 -2.36 16.93 -4.46
N THR A 134 -2.32 16.10 -5.51
CA THR A 134 -2.29 16.56 -6.91
C THR A 134 -3.67 16.68 -7.55
N GLY A 135 -4.70 16.20 -6.86
CA GLY A 135 -6.03 15.92 -7.40
C GLY A 135 -6.09 14.61 -8.19
N VAL A 136 -7.29 14.04 -8.28
CA VAL A 136 -7.61 12.89 -9.14
C VAL A 136 -8.83 13.25 -10.00
N LEU A 137 -8.66 13.12 -11.31
CA LEU A 137 -9.73 13.05 -12.30
C LEU A 137 -10.13 11.59 -12.54
N ARG A 138 -11.42 11.32 -12.70
CA ARG A 138 -11.96 10.02 -13.05
C ARG A 138 -13.05 10.13 -14.13
N ALA A 139 -12.70 9.72 -15.34
CA ALA A 139 -13.63 9.55 -16.46
C ALA A 139 -14.13 8.10 -16.44
N ASP A 140 -15.41 7.91 -16.08
CA ASP A 140 -15.99 6.59 -15.84
C ASP A 140 -17.47 6.59 -16.29
N PRO A 141 -17.87 5.72 -17.24
CA PRO A 141 -19.23 5.67 -17.77
C PRO A 141 -20.18 4.81 -16.92
N SER A 142 -19.74 4.35 -15.75
CA SER A 142 -20.57 3.65 -14.76
C SER A 142 -21.12 4.61 -13.70
N ASP A 143 -21.94 4.09 -12.79
CA ASP A 143 -22.46 4.84 -11.63
C ASP A 143 -21.47 4.95 -10.46
N PHE A 144 -20.21 4.51 -10.63
CA PHE A 144 -19.17 4.62 -9.61
C PHE A 144 -18.98 6.05 -9.09
N PRO A 145 -18.92 7.11 -9.92
CA PRO A 145 -18.73 8.48 -9.44
C PRO A 145 -19.84 8.93 -8.49
N GLN A 146 -21.10 8.75 -8.91
CA GLN A 146 -22.28 9.18 -8.17
C GLN A 146 -22.41 8.38 -6.87
N LYS A 147 -22.21 7.05 -6.91
CA LYS A 147 -22.19 6.20 -5.72
C LYS A 147 -21.07 6.57 -4.73
N SER A 148 -19.92 7.05 -5.21
CA SER A 148 -18.83 7.51 -4.33
C SER A 148 -19.19 8.82 -3.62
N ILE A 149 -19.79 9.78 -4.34
CA ILE A 149 -20.33 11.02 -3.75
C ILE A 149 -21.45 10.70 -2.74
N GLU A 150 -22.32 9.72 -3.03
CA GLU A 150 -23.31 9.24 -2.07
C GLU A 150 -22.68 8.55 -0.85
N ALA A 151 -21.61 7.77 -1.04
CA ALA A 151 -20.93 7.07 0.05
C ALA A 151 -20.35 8.06 1.07
N TYR A 152 -19.68 9.13 0.61
CA TYR A 152 -19.22 10.21 1.50
C TYR A 152 -20.36 10.81 2.32
N LYS A 153 -21.49 11.12 1.67
CA LYS A 153 -22.70 11.67 2.32
C LYS A 153 -23.29 10.70 3.35
N LYS A 154 -23.31 9.40 3.04
CA LYS A 154 -23.75 8.33 3.97
C LYS A 154 -22.81 8.14 5.16
N MET A 155 -21.52 8.42 4.98
CA MET A 155 -20.50 8.33 6.03
C MET A 155 -20.30 9.64 6.83
N GLY A 156 -20.88 10.76 6.41
CA GLY A 156 -20.63 12.07 7.02
C GLY A 156 -19.23 12.62 6.75
N ILE A 157 -18.60 12.22 5.65
CA ILE A 157 -17.25 12.65 5.26
C ILE A 157 -17.32 13.89 4.38
N GLU A 158 -16.78 15.00 4.88
CA GLU A 158 -16.56 16.22 4.09
C GLU A 158 -15.55 15.94 2.97
N ASN A 159 -15.87 16.38 1.76
CA ASN A 159 -15.03 16.20 0.58
C ASN A 159 -15.43 17.22 -0.51
N ASP A 160 -14.44 17.75 -1.22
CA ASP A 160 -14.63 18.74 -2.28
C ASP A 160 -14.78 18.09 -3.67
N SER A 161 -15.43 16.93 -3.76
CA SER A 161 -15.57 16.22 -5.04
C SER A 161 -16.64 16.84 -5.94
N GLU A 162 -16.26 17.24 -7.15
CA GLU A 162 -17.12 17.89 -8.16
C GLU A 162 -17.22 17.04 -9.44
N MET A 163 -18.37 17.08 -10.13
CA MET A 163 -18.48 16.60 -11.50
C MET A 163 -18.14 17.76 -12.43
N LEU A 164 -17.04 17.64 -13.19
CA LEU A 164 -16.59 18.66 -14.14
C LEU A 164 -17.06 18.32 -15.55
N PRO A 165 -17.71 19.25 -16.27
CA PRO A 165 -17.94 19.10 -17.71
C PRO A 165 -16.61 18.85 -18.44
N VAL A 166 -16.60 17.93 -19.41
CA VAL A 166 -15.40 17.58 -20.20
C VAL A 166 -14.73 18.82 -20.81
N GLU A 167 -15.51 19.79 -21.27
CA GLU A 167 -15.01 21.05 -21.83
C GLU A 167 -14.30 21.96 -20.81
N GLU A 168 -14.52 21.77 -19.51
CA GLU A 168 -13.70 22.42 -18.48
C GLU A 168 -12.39 21.66 -18.25
N VAL A 169 -12.44 20.33 -18.18
CA VAL A 169 -11.24 19.47 -18.06
C VAL A 169 -10.26 19.70 -19.21
N ARG A 170 -10.76 19.88 -20.44
CA ARG A 170 -9.96 20.25 -21.62
C ARG A 170 -9.26 21.60 -21.50
N ARG A 171 -9.75 22.53 -20.67
CA ARG A 171 -9.21 23.89 -20.48
C ARG A 171 -8.31 24.03 -19.25
N ARG A 172 -8.62 23.31 -18.15
CA ARG A 172 -7.82 23.28 -16.92
C ARG A 172 -6.45 22.63 -17.17
N TRP A 173 -5.53 22.78 -16.20
CA TRP A 173 -4.17 22.19 -16.23
C TRP A 173 -3.40 22.48 -17.53
N ASN A 174 -3.40 23.77 -17.92
CA ASN A 174 -2.76 24.33 -19.11
C ASN A 174 -3.16 23.65 -20.45
N GLY A 175 -4.31 22.96 -20.47
CA GLY A 175 -4.84 22.26 -21.63
C GLY A 175 -4.13 20.93 -21.96
N ILE A 176 -3.49 20.26 -20.98
CA ILE A 176 -2.89 18.94 -21.24
C ILE A 176 -3.93 17.92 -21.73
N PHE A 177 -5.16 17.99 -21.22
CA PHE A 177 -6.26 17.09 -21.59
C PHE A 177 -7.08 17.57 -22.80
N ALA A 178 -6.64 18.63 -23.50
CA ALA A 178 -7.43 19.26 -24.57
C ALA A 178 -7.85 18.26 -25.66
N THR A 179 -6.95 17.37 -26.09
CA THR A 179 -7.20 16.31 -27.07
C THR A 179 -7.30 14.90 -26.46
N ALA A 180 -7.39 14.79 -25.13
CA ALA A 180 -7.59 13.50 -24.46
C ALA A 180 -8.96 12.90 -24.81
N ASN A 181 -9.05 11.57 -24.80
CA ASN A 181 -10.26 10.86 -25.17
C ASN A 181 -11.21 10.73 -23.97
N PHE A 182 -12.37 11.39 -24.08
CA PHE A 182 -13.46 11.35 -23.11
C PHE A 182 -14.76 10.85 -23.77
N ASP A 183 -14.66 10.14 -24.89
CA ASP A 183 -15.80 9.83 -25.74
C ASP A 183 -16.79 8.90 -25.02
N GLY A 184 -18.03 9.33 -24.84
CA GLY A 184 -19.06 8.59 -24.12
C GLY A 184 -19.28 9.02 -22.67
N VAL A 185 -18.65 10.10 -22.20
CA VAL A 185 -19.05 10.83 -20.98
C VAL A 185 -19.08 12.35 -21.24
N ASP A 186 -20.07 13.04 -20.66
CA ASP A 186 -20.18 14.51 -20.71
C ASP A 186 -19.45 15.19 -19.52
N GLU A 187 -19.26 14.44 -18.43
CA GLU A 187 -18.64 14.90 -17.18
C GLU A 187 -17.56 13.93 -16.67
N VAL A 188 -16.64 14.44 -15.86
CA VAL A 188 -15.52 13.74 -15.24
C VAL A 188 -15.51 14.08 -13.76
N LEU A 189 -15.46 13.08 -12.88
CA LEU A 189 -15.33 13.31 -11.45
C LEU A 189 -13.95 13.90 -11.15
N TYR A 190 -13.88 14.97 -10.38
CA TYR A 190 -12.67 15.53 -9.82
C TYR A 190 -12.76 15.53 -8.29
N ASN A 191 -11.74 15.01 -7.62
CA ASN A 191 -11.53 15.21 -6.19
C ASN A 191 -10.16 15.91 -6.03
N PRO A 192 -10.09 17.14 -5.48
CA PRO A 192 -8.83 17.86 -5.29
C PRO A 192 -8.01 17.35 -4.09
N THR A 193 -8.65 16.72 -3.11
CA THR A 193 -8.04 16.38 -1.80
C THR A 193 -7.25 15.07 -1.81
N VAL A 194 -7.01 14.50 -2.99
CA VAL A 194 -6.38 13.20 -3.22
C VAL A 194 -5.21 13.35 -4.19
N GLY A 195 -4.45 12.29 -4.47
CA GLY A 195 -3.38 12.36 -5.45
C GLY A 195 -2.51 11.12 -5.48
N ILE A 196 -1.20 11.30 -5.27
CA ILE A 196 -0.20 10.23 -5.33
C ILE A 196 0.66 10.21 -4.07
N ALA A 197 1.22 9.05 -3.74
CA ALA A 197 2.37 8.97 -2.85
C ALA A 197 3.53 8.20 -3.48
N GLU A 198 4.76 8.59 -3.16
CA GLU A 198 6.02 7.98 -3.62
C GLU A 198 6.22 6.62 -2.96
N ALA A 199 5.98 5.55 -3.73
CA ALA A 199 5.49 4.30 -3.16
C ALA A 199 6.60 3.39 -2.62
N ASP A 200 7.72 3.32 -3.32
CA ASP A 200 8.95 2.68 -2.87
C ASP A 200 9.53 3.37 -1.62
N LYS A 201 9.54 4.72 -1.59
CA LYS A 201 10.01 5.51 -0.43
C LYS A 201 9.12 5.36 0.79
N ALA A 202 7.80 5.43 0.64
CA ALA A 202 6.86 5.22 1.74
C ALA A 202 6.93 3.78 2.29
N LEU A 203 7.07 2.78 1.42
CA LEU A 203 7.29 1.39 1.85
C LEU A 203 8.62 1.22 2.60
N ALA A 204 9.71 1.80 2.07
CA ALA A 204 11.03 1.75 2.71
C ALA A 204 11.02 2.40 4.09
N ALA A 205 10.33 3.54 4.23
CA ALA A 205 10.15 4.22 5.52
C ALA A 205 9.37 3.36 6.53
N VAL A 206 8.31 2.65 6.11
CA VAL A 206 7.57 1.72 6.99
C VAL A 206 8.41 0.54 7.43
N VAL A 207 9.20 -0.08 6.54
CA VAL A 207 10.09 -1.19 6.90
C VAL A 207 11.21 -0.71 7.84
N GLN A 208 11.83 0.44 7.55
CA GLN A 208 12.84 1.04 8.43
C GLN A 208 12.26 1.36 9.81
N ALA A 209 11.09 1.99 9.89
CA ALA A 209 10.42 2.28 11.16
C ALA A 209 10.05 1.00 11.95
N GLY A 210 9.92 -0.16 11.28
CA GLY A 210 9.79 -1.46 11.92
C GLY A 210 11.10 -1.93 12.52
N ILE A 211 12.19 -1.85 11.77
CA ILE A 211 13.55 -2.20 12.24
C ILE A 211 13.96 -1.30 13.42
N ASP A 212 13.64 -0.01 13.36
CA ASP A 212 13.91 0.98 14.42
C ASP A 212 13.18 0.67 15.74
N VAL A 213 12.10 -0.14 15.71
CA VAL A 213 11.40 -0.64 16.90
C VAL A 213 11.66 -2.13 17.18
N GLY A 214 12.63 -2.75 16.50
CA GLY A 214 13.11 -4.11 16.80
C GLY A 214 12.68 -5.24 15.84
N VAL A 215 12.05 -4.95 14.69
CA VAL A 215 11.78 -5.99 13.68
C VAL A 215 13.10 -6.55 13.14
N ASN A 216 13.29 -7.87 13.28
CA ASN A 216 14.39 -8.59 12.67
C ASN A 216 14.15 -8.75 11.16
N TYR A 217 14.92 -8.05 10.32
CA TYR A 217 14.79 -8.13 8.86
C TYR A 217 15.74 -9.18 8.27
N VAL A 218 15.19 -10.18 7.60
CA VAL A 218 15.95 -11.29 6.99
C VAL A 218 15.81 -11.26 5.47
N VAL A 219 16.92 -11.44 4.76
CA VAL A 219 16.93 -11.63 3.30
C VAL A 219 17.16 -13.10 2.98
N GLY A 220 16.21 -13.73 2.30
CA GLY A 220 16.32 -15.12 1.84
C GLY A 220 15.12 -15.59 1.02
N SER A 221 15.34 -16.55 0.13
CA SER A 221 14.27 -17.26 -0.57
C SER A 221 13.60 -18.28 0.35
N MET A 222 12.28 -18.38 0.31
CA MET A 222 11.52 -19.40 1.05
C MET A 222 11.50 -20.73 0.28
N ASP A 223 11.82 -21.82 0.98
CA ASP A 223 11.63 -23.21 0.52
C ASP A 223 10.19 -23.66 0.84
N LYS A 224 9.80 -23.72 2.12
CA LYS A 224 8.46 -24.16 2.54
C LYS A 224 8.12 -23.76 3.98
N LEU A 225 6.83 -23.79 4.29
CA LEU A 225 6.34 -23.75 5.67
C LEU A 225 6.79 -24.99 6.46
N ILE A 226 7.03 -24.78 7.75
CA ILE A 226 7.38 -25.83 8.71
C ILE A 226 6.13 -26.17 9.51
N PHE A 227 5.74 -27.43 9.49
CA PHE A 227 4.58 -27.95 10.23
C PHE A 227 5.03 -28.77 11.44
N GLY A 228 4.38 -28.56 12.58
CA GLY A 228 4.61 -29.30 13.81
C GLY A 228 3.96 -30.68 13.83
N ALA A 229 4.17 -31.42 14.92
CA ALA A 229 3.71 -32.80 15.09
C ALA A 229 2.17 -32.99 15.08
N HIS A 230 1.39 -31.90 15.04
CA HIS A 230 -0.07 -31.91 14.96
C HIS A 230 -0.61 -31.18 13.72
N GLY A 231 0.26 -30.84 12.75
CA GLY A 231 -0.11 -30.15 11.51
C GLY A 231 -0.19 -28.61 11.61
N GLN A 232 0.01 -28.05 12.81
CA GLN A 232 0.07 -26.61 13.03
C GLN A 232 1.31 -25.99 12.36
N CYS A 233 1.23 -24.77 11.84
CA CYS A 233 2.40 -24.10 11.27
C CYS A 233 3.23 -23.46 12.39
N THR A 234 4.56 -23.66 12.32
CA THR A 234 5.51 -23.23 13.36
C THR A 234 6.69 -22.42 12.81
N GLY A 235 6.78 -22.24 11.49
CA GLY A 235 7.87 -21.49 10.86
C GLY A 235 7.93 -21.63 9.34
N VAL A 236 9.07 -21.25 8.77
CA VAL A 236 9.42 -21.40 7.34
C VAL A 236 10.91 -21.78 7.20
N SER A 237 11.22 -22.71 6.29
CA SER A 237 12.59 -22.97 5.85
C SER A 237 12.95 -22.08 4.65
N LEU A 238 14.21 -21.66 4.60
CA LEU A 238 14.79 -20.93 3.48
C LEU A 238 15.61 -21.88 2.57
N GLU A 239 15.86 -21.48 1.33
CA GLU A 239 16.63 -22.27 0.34
C GLU A 239 18.07 -22.59 0.80
N ASP A 240 18.63 -21.84 1.77
CA ASP A 240 19.94 -22.08 2.37
C ASP A 240 19.93 -23.08 3.55
N GLY A 241 18.75 -23.58 3.94
CA GLY A 241 18.55 -24.49 5.07
C GLY A 241 18.28 -23.82 6.41
N THR A 242 18.26 -22.48 6.49
CA THR A 242 17.86 -21.72 7.68
C THR A 242 16.38 -21.92 7.97
N ALA A 243 16.03 -22.14 9.25
CA ALA A 243 14.65 -22.23 9.71
C ALA A 243 14.29 -21.01 10.57
N LEU A 244 13.23 -20.29 10.21
CA LEU A 244 12.68 -19.18 10.97
C LEU A 244 11.40 -19.65 11.66
N MET A 245 11.40 -19.68 13.00
CA MET A 245 10.35 -20.28 13.82
C MET A 245 9.60 -19.19 14.61
N ALA A 246 8.29 -19.38 14.85
CA ALA A 246 7.47 -18.50 15.69
C ALA A 246 6.15 -19.17 16.13
N ASP A 247 5.46 -18.55 17.09
CA ASP A 247 4.10 -18.91 17.53
C ASP A 247 3.04 -18.74 16.42
N LYS A 248 3.32 -17.85 15.46
CA LYS A 248 2.42 -17.45 14.37
C LYS A 248 3.21 -17.19 13.08
N VAL A 249 2.67 -17.61 11.94
CA VAL A 249 3.28 -17.40 10.61
C VAL A 249 2.30 -16.69 9.69
N LEU A 250 2.68 -15.54 9.12
CA LEU A 250 1.86 -14.75 8.20
C LEU A 250 2.40 -14.78 6.77
N LEU A 251 1.58 -15.27 5.83
CA LEU A 251 1.83 -15.13 4.39
C LEU A 251 1.36 -13.75 3.89
N ALA A 252 2.32 -12.83 3.72
CA ALA A 252 2.12 -11.54 3.07
C ALA A 252 2.74 -11.50 1.63
N THR A 253 2.91 -12.68 1.02
CA THR A 253 3.66 -12.90 -0.24
C THR A 253 2.90 -12.50 -1.52
N GLY A 254 1.71 -11.89 -1.40
CA GLY A 254 0.94 -11.34 -2.51
C GLY A 254 0.69 -12.35 -3.64
N ALA A 255 1.11 -12.02 -4.86
CA ALA A 255 0.96 -12.89 -6.03
C ALA A 255 1.66 -14.27 -5.92
N ARG A 256 2.53 -14.49 -4.93
CA ARG A 256 3.18 -15.81 -4.69
C ARG A 256 2.54 -16.64 -3.58
N THR A 257 1.46 -16.19 -2.94
CA THR A 257 0.81 -16.91 -1.82
C THR A 257 0.38 -18.33 -2.21
N GLY A 258 -0.28 -18.50 -3.36
CA GLY A 258 -0.69 -19.83 -3.84
C GLY A 258 0.48 -20.77 -4.10
N MET A 259 1.58 -20.27 -4.67
CA MET A 259 2.80 -21.05 -4.94
C MET A 259 3.41 -21.59 -3.65
N LEU A 260 3.60 -20.73 -2.63
CA LEU A 260 4.25 -21.13 -1.38
C LEU A 260 3.41 -22.13 -0.58
N LEU A 261 2.08 -21.97 -0.56
CA LEU A 261 1.16 -22.94 0.03
C LEU A 261 1.26 -24.31 -0.67
N ALA A 262 1.16 -24.31 -2.01
CA ALA A 262 1.23 -25.53 -2.81
C ALA A 262 2.60 -26.24 -2.72
N GLN A 263 3.70 -25.49 -2.70
CA GLN A 263 5.06 -25.99 -2.51
C GLN A 263 5.29 -26.58 -1.10
N SER A 264 4.63 -26.02 -0.09
CA SER A 264 4.82 -26.46 1.31
C SER A 264 4.17 -27.80 1.62
N ALA A 265 3.04 -28.12 0.96
CA ALA A 265 2.35 -29.38 1.15
C ALA A 265 1.65 -29.83 -0.15
N PRO A 266 2.37 -30.32 -1.17
CA PRO A 266 1.82 -30.60 -2.50
C PRO A 266 0.60 -31.52 -2.53
N ASP A 267 0.62 -32.55 -1.68
CA ASP A 267 -0.44 -33.56 -1.59
C ASP A 267 -1.66 -33.12 -0.76
N ASN A 268 -1.53 -32.07 0.06
CA ASN A 268 -2.60 -31.62 0.97
C ASN A 268 -3.37 -30.43 0.37
N LYS A 269 -4.43 -30.74 -0.38
CA LYS A 269 -5.26 -29.73 -1.05
C LYS A 269 -6.06 -28.82 -0.11
N ASP A 270 -6.26 -29.20 1.15
CA ASP A 270 -6.94 -28.35 2.13
C ASP A 270 -6.05 -27.15 2.55
N LEU A 271 -4.72 -27.24 2.32
CA LEU A 271 -3.78 -26.13 2.49
C LEU A 271 -3.67 -25.24 1.23
N HIS A 272 -4.30 -25.59 0.11
CA HIS A 272 -4.09 -24.90 -1.16
C HIS A 272 -5.07 -23.75 -1.33
N ILE A 273 -4.59 -22.64 -1.90
CA ILE A 273 -5.38 -21.41 -2.06
C ILE A 273 -6.61 -21.58 -2.96
N GLY A 274 -6.60 -22.59 -3.84
CA GLY A 274 -7.70 -22.90 -4.75
C GLY A 274 -8.05 -21.70 -5.65
N ASN A 275 -9.34 -21.42 -5.79
CA ASN A 275 -9.87 -20.29 -6.56
C ASN A 275 -10.01 -18.97 -5.75
N ARG A 276 -9.52 -18.93 -4.50
CA ARG A 276 -9.71 -17.79 -3.57
C ARG A 276 -8.89 -16.56 -3.98
N MET A 277 -7.76 -16.78 -4.67
CA MET A 277 -7.02 -15.75 -5.40
C MET A 277 -6.31 -16.34 -6.62
N ILE A 278 -6.08 -15.52 -7.64
CA ILE A 278 -5.28 -15.84 -8.83
C ILE A 278 -4.16 -14.80 -8.92
N ALA A 279 -2.92 -15.23 -9.21
CA ALA A 279 -1.83 -14.30 -9.47
C ALA A 279 -2.07 -13.59 -10.81
N THR A 280 -1.96 -12.26 -10.83
CA THR A 280 -2.28 -11.45 -12.00
C THR A 280 -1.25 -10.36 -12.23
N GLY A 281 -0.79 -10.21 -13.46
CA GLY A 281 0.03 -9.10 -13.90
C GLY A 281 -0.85 -7.95 -14.39
N ALA A 282 -0.46 -6.71 -14.11
CA ALA A 282 -0.94 -5.50 -14.78
C ALA A 282 0.26 -4.73 -15.35
N ILE A 283 0.08 -3.94 -16.40
CA ILE A 283 1.19 -3.32 -17.15
C ILE A 283 1.33 -1.81 -16.87
N SER A 284 2.55 -1.41 -16.52
CA SER A 284 2.97 -0.04 -16.19
C SER A 284 4.07 0.44 -17.14
N PHE A 285 4.09 1.75 -17.40
CA PHE A 285 4.95 2.39 -18.39
C PHE A 285 5.54 3.71 -17.87
N TYR A 286 6.75 4.06 -18.30
CA TYR A 286 7.31 5.41 -18.18
C TYR A 286 7.50 6.07 -19.54
N ALA A 287 7.18 7.35 -19.62
CA ALA A 287 7.59 8.25 -20.69
C ALA A 287 8.29 9.49 -20.10
N LYS A 288 8.98 10.25 -20.95
CA LYS A 288 9.76 11.43 -20.55
C LYS A 288 9.26 12.66 -21.30
N LEU A 289 8.69 13.63 -20.58
CA LEU A 289 8.28 14.89 -21.19
C LEU A 289 9.52 15.69 -21.60
N THR A 290 9.46 16.37 -22.74
CA THR A 290 10.50 17.34 -23.13
C THR A 290 10.56 18.49 -22.12
N PRO A 291 11.67 19.25 -22.01
CA PRO A 291 11.77 20.38 -21.08
C PRO A 291 10.63 21.42 -21.24
N GLU A 292 10.14 21.62 -22.46
CA GLU A 292 9.07 22.53 -22.80
C GLU A 292 7.71 22.01 -22.31
N LEU A 293 7.43 20.73 -22.54
CA LEU A 293 6.20 20.06 -22.09
C LEU A 293 6.19 19.91 -20.57
N HIS A 294 7.31 19.52 -19.96
CA HIS A 294 7.45 19.47 -18.50
C HIS A 294 7.24 20.86 -17.88
N LYS A 295 7.87 21.92 -18.42
CA LYS A 295 7.64 23.30 -17.94
C LYS A 295 6.18 23.74 -18.05
N LYS A 296 5.42 23.24 -19.03
CA LYS A 296 4.00 23.55 -19.21
C LYS A 296 3.08 22.69 -18.31
N TYR A 297 3.50 21.48 -17.95
CA TYR A 297 2.63 20.45 -17.34
C TYR A 297 3.21 19.78 -16.07
N SER A 298 4.11 20.44 -15.34
CA SER A 298 4.69 19.92 -14.10
C SER A 298 3.68 19.76 -12.95
N GLN A 299 2.49 20.37 -13.05
CA GLN A 299 1.40 20.24 -12.09
C GLN A 299 0.11 19.83 -12.81
N ILE A 300 -0.19 18.53 -12.76
CA ILE A 300 -1.41 17.91 -13.31
C ILE A 300 -1.96 16.90 -12.29
N PRO A 301 -3.28 16.68 -12.24
CA PRO A 301 -3.87 15.62 -11.45
C PRO A 301 -3.55 14.25 -12.04
N VAL A 302 -3.74 13.22 -11.22
CA VAL A 302 -3.94 11.85 -11.71
C VAL A 302 -5.15 11.85 -12.67
N LEU A 303 -5.08 11.14 -13.79
CA LEU A 303 -6.27 10.84 -14.60
C LEU A 303 -6.51 9.33 -14.62
N LYS A 304 -7.62 8.88 -14.02
CA LYS A 304 -8.19 7.55 -14.20
C LYS A 304 -9.19 7.57 -15.34
N ASN A 305 -8.96 6.82 -16.41
CA ASN A 305 -9.84 6.78 -17.58
C ASN A 305 -10.32 5.34 -17.82
N CYS A 306 -11.51 5.05 -17.28
CA CYS A 306 -12.17 3.75 -17.33
C CYS A 306 -12.89 3.49 -18.66
N LEU A 307 -12.87 4.44 -19.61
CA LEU A 307 -13.53 4.30 -20.92
C LEU A 307 -12.92 3.13 -21.70
N LYS A 308 -13.76 2.32 -22.35
CA LYS A 308 -13.38 1.06 -23.01
C LYS A 308 -12.29 1.23 -24.08
N GLN A 309 -12.24 2.39 -24.71
CA GLN A 309 -11.27 2.76 -25.74
C GLN A 309 -9.90 3.22 -25.19
N VAL A 310 -9.83 3.72 -23.95
CA VAL A 310 -8.58 4.18 -23.31
C VAL A 310 -8.01 3.12 -22.37
N LYS A 311 -8.82 2.69 -21.39
CA LYS A 311 -8.45 1.79 -20.29
C LYS A 311 -7.07 2.09 -19.71
N GLY A 312 -6.97 3.08 -18.84
CA GLY A 312 -5.72 3.34 -18.13
C GLY A 312 -5.78 4.44 -17.11
N GLU A 313 -4.65 4.61 -16.43
CA GLU A 313 -4.44 5.68 -15.46
C GLU A 313 -3.09 6.33 -15.65
N SER A 314 -3.00 7.64 -15.45
CA SER A 314 -1.74 8.36 -15.37
C SER A 314 -1.54 9.03 -14.02
N MET A 315 -0.27 9.16 -13.66
CA MET A 315 0.20 9.82 -12.45
C MET A 315 0.67 11.24 -12.79
N SER A 316 0.74 12.11 -11.79
CA SER A 316 1.34 13.43 -11.94
C SER A 316 2.83 13.35 -12.37
N VAL A 317 3.28 14.38 -13.09
CA VAL A 317 4.66 14.48 -13.60
C VAL A 317 5.64 14.66 -12.44
N LEU A 318 6.73 13.89 -12.41
CA LEU A 318 7.79 14.04 -11.41
C LEU A 318 8.70 15.25 -11.71
N PRO A 319 9.43 15.80 -10.71
CA PRO A 319 10.29 16.98 -10.88
C PRO A 319 11.40 16.87 -11.95
N ASP A 320 11.66 15.68 -12.47
CA ASP A 320 12.61 15.41 -13.54
C ASP A 320 11.95 15.26 -14.93
N GLY A 321 10.64 15.51 -15.04
CA GLY A 321 9.85 15.35 -16.26
C GLY A 321 9.39 13.90 -16.57
N THR A 322 9.64 12.94 -15.68
CA THR A 322 9.12 11.56 -15.85
C THR A 322 7.62 11.53 -15.63
N ILE A 323 6.89 10.84 -16.50
CA ILE A 323 5.45 10.58 -16.35
C ILE A 323 5.18 9.07 -16.38
N LYS A 324 4.47 8.57 -15.37
CA LYS A 324 4.04 7.17 -15.31
C LYS A 324 2.58 7.05 -15.69
N PHE A 325 2.26 6.01 -16.45
CA PHE A 325 0.89 5.59 -16.71
C PHE A 325 0.80 4.05 -16.76
N ASN A 326 -0.41 3.53 -16.56
CA ASN A 326 -0.74 2.10 -16.54
C ASN A 326 -1.85 1.83 -17.56
N CYS A 327 -1.91 0.63 -18.13
CA CYS A 327 -3.10 0.16 -18.85
C CYS A 327 -4.01 -0.63 -17.89
N ASP A 328 -5.31 -0.33 -17.90
CA ASP A 328 -6.33 -0.96 -17.05
C ASP A 328 -6.74 -2.32 -17.62
N MET A 329 -5.82 -3.26 -17.49
CA MET A 329 -5.97 -4.67 -17.79
C MET A 329 -5.18 -5.50 -16.79
N CYS A 330 -5.68 -6.68 -16.45
CA CYS A 330 -4.88 -7.71 -15.81
C CYS A 330 -4.90 -9.00 -16.64
N PHE A 331 -3.93 -9.87 -16.39
CA PHE A 331 -3.70 -11.10 -17.14
C PHE A 331 -3.00 -12.14 -16.27
N THR A 332 -3.15 -13.41 -16.62
CA THR A 332 -2.47 -14.52 -15.94
C THR A 332 -1.09 -14.79 -16.56
N ASN A 333 -0.31 -15.68 -15.94
CA ASN A 333 0.84 -16.34 -16.54
C ASN A 333 0.78 -17.81 -16.15
N ASN A 334 -0.15 -18.53 -16.78
CA ASN A 334 -0.48 -19.92 -16.47
C ASN A 334 0.64 -20.85 -16.95
N LEU A 335 1.24 -21.54 -16.00
CA LEU A 335 2.37 -22.45 -16.22
C LEU A 335 2.20 -23.69 -15.33
N GLU A 336 2.77 -24.81 -15.74
CA GLU A 336 2.87 -26.00 -14.90
C GLU A 336 3.76 -25.72 -13.68
N PHE A 337 3.26 -26.04 -12.49
CA PHE A 337 3.97 -25.85 -11.23
C PHE A 337 4.51 -27.19 -10.73
N ALA A 338 5.81 -27.42 -10.98
CA ALA A 338 6.48 -28.70 -10.78
C ALA A 338 6.25 -29.37 -9.39
N PRO A 339 6.09 -28.66 -8.25
CA PRO A 339 5.74 -29.31 -6.98
C PRO A 339 4.41 -30.08 -6.99
N THR A 340 3.40 -29.65 -7.75
CA THR A 340 2.07 -30.31 -7.79
C THR A 340 1.69 -30.87 -9.16
N GLY A 341 2.37 -30.49 -10.24
CA GLY A 341 1.98 -30.81 -11.63
C GLY A 341 0.72 -30.08 -12.12
N GLU A 342 0.21 -29.11 -11.35
CA GLU A 342 -0.97 -28.33 -11.73
C GLU A 342 -0.58 -27.08 -12.54
N VAL A 343 -1.47 -26.66 -13.44
CA VAL A 343 -1.34 -25.37 -14.10
C VAL A 343 -1.88 -24.28 -13.18
N LEU A 344 -1.02 -23.32 -12.83
CA LEU A 344 -1.41 -22.14 -12.06
C LEU A 344 -0.77 -20.87 -12.64
N SER A 345 -1.45 -19.74 -12.43
CA SER A 345 -0.86 -18.44 -12.75
C SER A 345 0.22 -18.11 -11.73
N GLN A 346 1.44 -17.84 -12.19
CA GLN A 346 2.59 -17.51 -11.33
C GLN A 346 3.40 -16.33 -11.86
N PRO A 347 3.88 -15.40 -11.02
CA PRO A 347 4.78 -14.34 -11.45
C PRO A 347 6.11 -14.93 -11.97
N PRO A 348 6.55 -14.63 -13.20
CA PRO A 348 7.79 -15.17 -13.78
C PRO A 348 9.01 -14.96 -12.89
N SER A 349 10.01 -15.84 -13.06
CA SER A 349 11.34 -15.70 -12.45
C SER A 349 12.15 -14.59 -13.12
N ASP A 350 12.14 -14.52 -14.46
CA ASP A 350 12.84 -13.54 -15.28
C ASP A 350 12.52 -12.08 -14.86
N PRO A 351 13.52 -11.28 -14.42
CA PRO A 351 13.35 -9.87 -14.08
C PRO A 351 12.72 -9.01 -15.17
N LYS A 352 12.82 -9.38 -16.47
CA LYS A 352 12.17 -8.67 -17.58
C LYS A 352 10.66 -8.56 -17.37
N TYR A 353 10.03 -9.55 -16.73
CA TYR A 353 8.58 -9.63 -16.52
C TYR A 353 8.14 -9.35 -15.08
N ASN A 354 8.99 -8.79 -14.22
CA ASN A 354 8.61 -8.38 -12.85
C ASN A 354 9.29 -7.10 -12.30
N THR A 355 10.34 -6.60 -12.97
CA THR A 355 11.02 -5.33 -12.64
C THR A 355 10.86 -4.28 -13.76
N TRP A 356 11.40 -3.07 -13.56
CA TRP A 356 11.39 -2.01 -14.58
C TRP A 356 12.48 -2.25 -15.63
N THR A 357 12.07 -2.68 -16.82
CA THR A 357 12.95 -2.92 -17.98
C THR A 357 12.88 -1.78 -19.00
N GLY A 358 13.78 -1.78 -19.98
CA GLY A 358 13.89 -0.78 -21.04
C GLY A 358 12.83 -0.94 -22.16
N PRO A 359 13.02 -0.28 -23.32
CA PRO A 359 12.03 -0.24 -24.40
C PRO A 359 11.98 -1.51 -25.26
N ASP A 360 12.93 -2.45 -25.10
CA ASP A 360 12.84 -3.79 -25.67
C ASP A 360 11.87 -4.65 -24.86
N PHE A 361 10.59 -4.58 -25.24
CA PHE A 361 9.51 -5.28 -24.56
C PHE A 361 8.52 -5.91 -25.54
N VAL A 362 7.62 -6.74 -25.01
CA VAL A 362 6.63 -7.49 -25.79
C VAL A 362 5.82 -6.55 -26.68
N GLN A 363 5.71 -6.87 -27.97
CA GLN A 363 5.11 -5.98 -28.97
C GLN A 363 3.66 -5.60 -28.62
N PHE A 364 2.87 -6.57 -28.12
CA PHE A 364 1.52 -6.33 -27.61
C PHE A 364 1.48 -5.24 -26.53
N PHE A 365 2.40 -5.25 -25.55
CA PHE A 365 2.43 -4.22 -24.50
C PHE A 365 2.92 -2.85 -25.00
N LYS A 366 3.79 -2.81 -26.01
CA LYS A 366 4.21 -1.56 -26.68
C LYS A 366 3.04 -0.87 -27.40
N GLU A 367 2.19 -1.65 -28.06
CA GLU A 367 0.96 -1.16 -28.70
C GLU A 367 -0.07 -0.67 -27.66
N ARG A 368 -0.20 -1.38 -26.54
CA ARG A 368 -1.02 -0.91 -25.39
C ARG A 368 -0.49 0.40 -24.82
N ALA A 369 0.83 0.53 -24.64
CA ALA A 369 1.45 1.75 -24.13
C ALA A 369 1.12 2.96 -24.99
N ALA A 370 1.40 2.89 -26.30
CA ALA A 370 1.13 3.98 -27.23
C ALA A 370 -0.36 4.34 -27.29
N LYS A 371 -1.25 3.33 -27.34
CA LYS A 371 -2.71 3.55 -27.37
C LYS A 371 -3.21 4.21 -26.08
N THR A 372 -2.84 3.70 -24.91
CA THR A 372 -3.32 4.22 -23.63
C THR A 372 -2.74 5.62 -23.35
N PHE A 373 -1.48 5.89 -23.70
CA PHE A 373 -0.87 7.22 -23.52
C PHE A 373 -1.57 8.29 -24.37
N LYS A 374 -1.81 8.01 -25.66
CA LYS A 374 -2.62 8.88 -26.53
C LYS A 374 -4.09 8.95 -26.09
N GLY A 375 -4.65 7.90 -25.49
CA GLY A 375 -5.99 7.96 -24.90
C GLY A 375 -6.09 8.93 -23.71
N LEU A 376 -5.08 8.93 -22.83
CA LEU A 376 -5.03 9.74 -21.62
C LEU A 376 -4.74 11.23 -21.87
N TYR A 377 -3.94 11.55 -22.90
CA TYR A 377 -3.46 12.92 -23.15
C TYR A 377 -3.69 13.47 -24.56
N GLY A 378 -4.11 12.63 -25.51
CA GLY A 378 -4.30 13.04 -26.90
C GLY A 378 -2.98 13.27 -27.63
N ASP A 379 -2.98 14.25 -28.53
CA ASP A 379 -1.86 14.52 -29.43
C ASP A 379 -0.66 15.21 -28.76
N VAL A 380 -0.83 15.74 -27.55
CA VAL A 380 0.26 16.41 -26.80
C VAL A 380 1.41 15.47 -26.40
N VAL A 381 1.17 14.15 -26.47
CA VAL A 381 2.17 13.10 -26.21
C VAL A 381 2.50 12.25 -27.44
N ALA A 382 2.01 12.60 -28.63
CA ALA A 382 2.06 11.74 -29.82
C ALA A 382 3.48 11.32 -30.22
N ASP A 383 4.45 12.23 -30.10
CA ASP A 383 5.86 12.02 -30.47
C ASP A 383 6.76 11.61 -29.28
N ILE A 384 6.17 11.37 -28.09
CA ILE A 384 6.94 11.07 -26.88
C ILE A 384 7.22 9.56 -26.78
N PRO A 385 8.49 9.12 -26.72
CA PRO A 385 8.82 7.70 -26.59
C PRO A 385 8.50 7.15 -25.19
N ILE A 386 8.11 5.88 -25.16
CA ILE A 386 7.96 5.10 -23.93
C ILE A 386 9.32 4.47 -23.60
N GLU A 387 9.95 4.92 -22.51
CA GLU A 387 11.31 4.55 -22.14
C GLU A 387 11.39 3.23 -21.39
N LYS A 388 10.40 2.93 -20.53
CA LYS A 388 10.42 1.76 -19.65
C LYS A 388 9.06 1.08 -19.53
N TYR A 389 9.13 -0.23 -19.27
CA TYR A 389 8.01 -1.14 -19.14
C TYR A 389 8.16 -1.95 -17.85
N ARG A 390 7.04 -2.32 -17.21
CA ARG A 390 7.01 -3.27 -16.09
C ARG A 390 5.68 -3.96 -15.98
N ILE A 391 5.71 -5.29 -15.79
CA ILE A 391 4.56 -6.03 -15.30
C ILE A 391 4.59 -6.02 -13.77
N CYS A 392 3.54 -5.48 -13.17
CA CYS A 392 3.29 -5.41 -11.74
C CYS A 392 2.41 -6.60 -11.33
N TRP A 393 2.94 -7.51 -10.49
CA TRP A 393 2.25 -8.74 -10.08
C TRP A 393 1.56 -8.58 -8.73
N ASP A 394 0.23 -8.74 -8.72
CA ASP A 394 -0.63 -8.72 -7.54
C ASP A 394 -1.50 -10.00 -7.49
N ALA A 395 -2.15 -10.26 -6.36
CA ALA A 395 -3.15 -11.31 -6.21
C ALA A 395 -4.55 -10.70 -6.37
N SER A 396 -5.33 -11.19 -7.34
CA SER A 396 -6.74 -10.81 -7.53
C SER A 396 -7.66 -11.87 -6.91
N THR A 397 -8.62 -11.46 -6.06
CA THR A 397 -9.67 -12.37 -5.54
C THR A 397 -10.96 -12.24 -6.36
N PRO A 398 -11.88 -13.22 -6.35
CA PRO A 398 -13.11 -13.18 -7.15
C PRO A 398 -14.02 -11.96 -6.93
N THR A 399 -14.00 -11.35 -5.74
CA THR A 399 -14.75 -10.13 -5.38
C THR A 399 -13.87 -8.88 -5.34
N HIS A 400 -12.58 -9.01 -5.67
CA HIS A 400 -11.53 -8.01 -5.47
C HIS A 400 -11.35 -7.49 -4.03
N ASP A 401 -12.12 -7.92 -3.03
CA ASP A 401 -11.78 -7.66 -1.63
C ASP A 401 -10.48 -8.37 -1.25
N PHE A 402 -9.81 -7.91 -0.19
CA PHE A 402 -8.65 -8.60 0.37
C PHE A 402 -9.00 -10.03 0.85
N LEU A 403 -7.95 -10.81 1.12
CA LEU A 403 -7.99 -12.13 1.73
C LEU A 403 -7.08 -12.08 2.96
N ILE A 404 -7.67 -11.82 4.13
CA ILE A 404 -7.00 -11.51 5.41
C ILE A 404 -7.67 -12.38 6.47
N THR A 405 -7.07 -13.53 6.77
CA THR A 405 -7.70 -14.64 7.49
C THR A 405 -6.67 -15.55 8.17
N GLU A 406 -7.07 -16.22 9.24
CA GLU A 406 -6.42 -17.47 9.68
C GLU A 406 -6.71 -18.57 8.64
N HIS A 407 -5.81 -19.54 8.54
CA HIS A 407 -5.94 -20.67 7.62
C HIS A 407 -6.78 -21.80 8.27
N PRO A 408 -8.00 -22.11 7.79
CA PRO A 408 -8.95 -22.94 8.54
C PRO A 408 -8.57 -24.44 8.66
N HIS A 409 -7.51 -24.86 7.99
CA HIS A 409 -6.94 -26.21 8.09
C HIS A 409 -5.49 -26.23 8.62
N CYS A 410 -5.00 -25.13 9.21
CA CYS A 410 -3.64 -25.06 9.76
C CYS A 410 -3.51 -24.00 10.86
N ASP A 411 -3.68 -24.43 12.11
CA ASP A 411 -3.48 -23.61 13.31
C ASP A 411 -2.13 -22.86 13.25
N GLY A 412 -2.15 -21.57 13.56
CA GLY A 412 -0.95 -20.73 13.57
C GLY A 412 -0.51 -20.18 12.19
N LEU A 413 -1.13 -20.62 11.09
CA LEU A 413 -0.91 -20.06 9.76
C LEU A 413 -1.97 -19.00 9.43
N TYR A 414 -1.50 -17.84 8.95
CA TYR A 414 -2.33 -16.71 8.55
C TYR A 414 -1.98 -16.29 7.13
N VAL A 415 -2.96 -15.71 6.44
CA VAL A 415 -2.80 -15.20 5.08
C VAL A 415 -3.28 -13.76 5.03
N ALA A 416 -2.46 -12.87 4.46
CA ALA A 416 -2.82 -11.51 4.09
C ALA A 416 -2.39 -11.25 2.64
N THR A 417 -3.33 -11.46 1.71
CA THR A 417 -3.11 -11.31 0.26
C THR A 417 -4.36 -10.74 -0.42
N GLY A 418 -4.45 -10.85 -1.74
CA GLY A 418 -5.63 -10.39 -2.49
C GLY A 418 -5.70 -8.88 -2.70
N GLY A 419 -4.54 -8.22 -2.81
CA GLY A 419 -4.43 -6.76 -2.96
C GLY A 419 -5.21 -6.17 -4.13
N SER A 420 -5.54 -6.99 -5.14
CA SER A 420 -6.50 -6.73 -6.22
C SER A 420 -6.34 -5.35 -6.87
N PHE A 421 -5.09 -4.92 -7.03
CA PHE A 421 -4.66 -3.63 -7.58
C PHE A 421 -5.21 -2.37 -6.86
N HIS A 422 -5.67 -2.50 -5.60
CA HIS A 422 -6.07 -1.35 -4.77
C HIS A 422 -5.51 -1.33 -3.35
N GLY A 423 -4.88 -2.41 -2.88
CA GLY A 423 -4.41 -2.53 -1.49
C GLY A 423 -3.31 -1.56 -1.05
N TRP A 424 -2.53 -0.98 -1.97
CA TRP A 424 -1.35 -0.19 -1.62
C TRP A 424 -1.65 1.07 -0.79
N LYS A 425 -2.70 1.83 -1.14
CA LYS A 425 -3.07 3.08 -0.47
C LYS A 425 -3.39 2.91 1.04
N PHE A 426 -3.63 1.68 1.49
CA PHE A 426 -3.93 1.37 2.89
C PHE A 426 -2.67 1.14 3.74
N LEU A 427 -1.46 1.29 3.18
CA LEU A 427 -0.18 1.15 3.88
C LEU A 427 -0.15 1.76 5.31
N PRO A 428 -0.74 2.95 5.59
CA PRO A 428 -0.71 3.53 6.93
C PRO A 428 -1.58 2.86 7.99
N VAL A 429 -2.48 1.94 7.61
CA VAL A 429 -3.48 1.34 8.52
C VAL A 429 -3.64 -0.17 8.36
N ILE A 430 -3.26 -0.75 7.21
CA ILE A 430 -3.53 -2.16 6.90
C ILE A 430 -2.85 -3.14 7.87
N GLY A 431 -1.70 -2.74 8.41
CA GLY A 431 -1.00 -3.51 9.43
C GLY A 431 -1.81 -3.71 10.71
N ASP A 432 -2.57 -2.70 11.13
CA ASP A 432 -3.39 -2.76 12.35
C ASP A 432 -4.61 -3.67 12.15
N TYR A 433 -5.19 -3.67 10.94
CA TYR A 433 -6.26 -4.59 10.55
C TYR A 433 -5.78 -6.05 10.53
N ILE A 434 -4.59 -6.34 9.96
CA ILE A 434 -4.04 -7.70 9.92
C ILE A 434 -3.57 -8.14 11.33
N SER A 435 -2.94 -7.25 12.10
CA SER A 435 -2.58 -7.50 13.50
C SER A 435 -3.80 -7.83 14.35
N SER A 436 -4.90 -7.08 14.18
CA SER A 436 -6.16 -7.35 14.88
C SER A 436 -6.73 -8.72 14.50
N MET A 437 -6.64 -9.11 13.22
CA MET A 437 -7.06 -10.43 12.75
C MET A 437 -6.24 -11.56 13.38
N MET A 438 -4.90 -11.46 13.37
CA MET A 438 -4.02 -12.45 14.00
C MET A 438 -4.23 -12.60 15.52
N GLN A 439 -4.80 -11.58 16.18
CA GLN A 439 -5.12 -11.59 17.60
C GLN A 439 -6.58 -11.98 17.91
N GLY A 440 -7.42 -12.26 16.91
CA GLY A 440 -8.85 -12.52 17.11
C GLY A 440 -9.67 -11.29 17.52
N LYS A 441 -9.15 -10.07 17.27
CA LYS A 441 -9.70 -8.77 17.67
C LYS A 441 -10.26 -7.95 16.49
N LEU A 442 -10.34 -8.53 15.28
CA LEU A 442 -10.88 -7.85 14.10
C LEU A 442 -12.43 -7.79 14.15
N ASP A 443 -12.99 -6.60 13.86
CA ASP A 443 -14.43 -6.37 13.72
C ASP A 443 -15.09 -7.39 12.73
N GLN A 444 -16.21 -8.00 13.14
CA GLN A 444 -16.87 -9.08 12.37
C GLN A 444 -17.22 -8.71 10.92
N GLU A 445 -17.54 -7.45 10.63
CA GLU A 445 -17.80 -6.94 9.27
C GLU A 445 -16.63 -7.23 8.31
N TYR A 446 -15.40 -7.13 8.81
CA TYR A 446 -14.18 -7.37 8.06
C TYR A 446 -13.79 -8.86 8.06
N VAL A 447 -14.01 -9.57 9.18
CA VAL A 447 -13.82 -11.03 9.25
C VAL A 447 -14.68 -11.73 8.19
N ASP A 448 -15.98 -11.42 8.12
CA ASP A 448 -16.89 -12.01 7.14
C ASP A 448 -16.55 -11.63 5.69
N ARG A 449 -15.99 -10.43 5.45
CA ARG A 449 -15.61 -9.94 4.11
C ARG A 449 -14.29 -10.51 3.59
N TRP A 450 -13.32 -10.72 4.47
CA TRP A 450 -11.96 -11.15 4.11
C TRP A 450 -11.63 -12.62 4.43
N ALA A 451 -12.62 -13.36 4.93
CA ALA A 451 -12.54 -14.79 5.22
C ALA A 451 -11.99 -15.64 4.06
N TRP A 452 -11.38 -16.77 4.43
CA TRP A 452 -10.89 -17.81 3.51
C TRP A 452 -11.93 -18.21 2.46
N ASP A 453 -13.12 -18.64 2.91
CA ASP A 453 -14.26 -18.96 2.06
C ASP A 453 -15.31 -17.86 2.13
N LYS A 454 -15.17 -16.88 1.24
CA LYS A 454 -16.07 -15.73 1.13
C LYS A 454 -17.50 -16.16 0.84
N ARG A 455 -18.45 -15.65 1.62
CA ARG A 455 -19.90 -15.80 1.41
C ARG A 455 -20.40 -14.90 0.27
N GLY A 456 -19.95 -15.19 -0.96
CA GLY A 456 -20.34 -14.43 -2.16
C GLY A 456 -21.77 -14.73 -2.63
N GLY A 457 -22.38 -13.80 -3.38
CA GLY A 457 -23.69 -14.01 -4.02
C GLY A 457 -24.43 -12.76 -4.50
N ASP A 458 -23.96 -11.55 -4.16
CA ASP A 458 -24.61 -10.26 -4.43
C ASP A 458 -24.11 -9.54 -5.70
N GLY A 459 -22.97 -9.97 -6.24
CA GLY A 459 -22.31 -9.31 -7.39
C GLY A 459 -21.38 -8.15 -7.00
N HIS A 460 -21.00 -8.03 -5.72
CA HIS A 460 -20.04 -7.03 -5.24
C HIS A 460 -18.65 -7.15 -5.89
N SER A 461 -18.00 -5.99 -6.09
CA SER A 461 -16.58 -5.94 -6.43
C SER A 461 -15.91 -4.68 -5.84
N ALA A 462 -14.86 -4.87 -5.03
CA ALA A 462 -14.12 -3.76 -4.42
C ALA A 462 -13.31 -2.91 -5.44
N ASN A 463 -12.96 -3.48 -6.59
CA ASN A 463 -12.20 -2.82 -7.65
C ASN A 463 -12.58 -3.37 -9.05
N PRO A 464 -13.73 -2.99 -9.63
CA PRO A 464 -14.25 -3.60 -10.88
C PRO A 464 -13.42 -3.31 -12.15
N THR A 465 -12.33 -2.56 -12.06
CA THR A 465 -11.50 -2.14 -13.21
C THR A 465 -10.67 -3.28 -13.81
N TYR A 466 -10.04 -4.12 -12.98
CA TYR A 466 -9.05 -5.13 -13.43
C TYR A 466 -9.70 -6.49 -13.67
N ASN A 467 -10.32 -6.64 -14.83
CA ASN A 467 -10.78 -7.94 -15.32
C ASN A 467 -9.66 -8.62 -16.12
N ILE A 468 -9.55 -9.95 -16.00
CA ILE A 468 -8.55 -10.76 -16.71
C ILE A 468 -8.88 -10.75 -18.22
N VAL A 469 -7.90 -10.42 -19.08
CA VAL A 469 -8.11 -10.28 -20.55
C VAL A 469 -7.33 -11.26 -21.43
N GLY A 470 -6.56 -12.19 -20.84
CA GLY A 470 -5.71 -13.16 -21.54
C GLY A 470 -4.58 -13.67 -20.64
N ASP A 471 -3.65 -14.44 -21.21
CA ASP A 471 -2.44 -14.89 -20.55
C ASP A 471 -1.18 -14.22 -21.11
N LEU A 472 -0.13 -14.10 -20.30
CA LEU A 472 1.19 -13.64 -20.74
C LEU A 472 1.82 -14.60 -21.77
N GLN A 473 1.57 -15.91 -21.64
CA GLN A 473 2.06 -16.94 -22.57
C GLN A 473 1.46 -16.78 -23.99
N ASP A 474 0.33 -16.07 -24.15
CA ASP A 474 -0.26 -15.78 -25.45
C ASP A 474 0.53 -14.71 -26.25
N TRP A 475 1.48 -14.00 -25.63
CA TRP A 475 2.06 -12.76 -26.15
C TRP A 475 3.59 -12.71 -26.26
N ILE A 476 4.34 -13.58 -25.55
CA ILE A 476 5.81 -13.50 -25.39
C ILE A 476 6.62 -14.24 -26.48
#